data_AF-A0A816GS01-F1
#
_entry.id   AF-A0A816GS01-F1
#
_cell.length_a   1.000
_cell.length_b   1.000
_cell.length_c   1.000
_cell.angle_alpha   90.00
_cell.angle_beta   90.00
_cell.angle_gamma   90.00
#
_symmetry.space_group_name_H-M   'P 1'
#
loop_
_entity.id
_entity.type
_entity.pdbx_description
1 polymer ?
#
loop_
_entity_poly.entity_id
_entity_poly.type
_entity_poly.pdbx_seq_one_letter_code
_entity_poly.pdbx_strand_id
1 'polypeptide(L)'
;MYIQQNYSFWQYAPYTALVFHLLFITHRPIQMKYPQKQLEMQNKLRTNTTTIETMLNDIIPNLRQYLNKDIIILDILPYMFEILQPRLRQTNIALFTNKEMRDIKTLIDVMITFNLSYIQQRTANGENAFVLEPPVDTVTYFSGTHEKRGLSFGIRQMIFKELIKERVKRNIRLKSDKQEMLVSVKRQVDLTPKPKPSHVDMIKLQPKVITSNGTNVTRDFFAKFKLGSKNSQTTSKSFDQIDSINKPIERKALISFAYNEGFSDAIRCKIKIQDLL
;
A
#
# COMPACT_ATOMS: atom_id res chain seq x y z
N MET A 1 31.43 -32.40 -6.82
CA MET A 1 30.94 -32.31 -5.41
C MET A 1 29.46 -31.92 -5.41
N TYR A 2 29.05 -30.83 -4.73
CA TYR A 2 27.67 -30.61 -4.28
C TYR A 2 26.54 -30.81 -5.31
N ILE A 3 26.63 -30.22 -6.51
CA ILE A 3 25.55 -30.28 -7.54
C ILE A 3 25.21 -31.72 -7.96
N GLN A 4 26.19 -32.62 -8.00
CA GLN A 4 26.03 -34.02 -8.42
C GLN A 4 26.12 -35.00 -7.24
N GLN A 5 26.21 -34.49 -5.99
CA GLN A 5 26.47 -35.27 -4.78
C GLN A 5 27.68 -36.24 -4.86
N ASN A 6 28.62 -35.98 -5.79
CA ASN A 6 29.80 -36.82 -5.96
C ASN A 6 30.88 -36.41 -4.94
N TYR A 7 31.04 -37.24 -3.91
CA TYR A 7 32.00 -37.08 -2.81
C TYR A 7 33.31 -37.84 -3.01
N SER A 8 33.51 -38.62 -4.08
CA SER A 8 34.78 -39.33 -4.35
C SER A 8 35.96 -38.37 -4.40
N PHE A 9 35.73 -37.14 -4.89
CA PHE A 9 36.73 -36.08 -4.93
C PHE A 9 37.09 -35.47 -3.57
N TRP A 10 36.37 -35.78 -2.48
CA TRP A 10 36.60 -35.18 -1.16
C TRP A 10 37.99 -35.54 -0.60
N GLN A 11 38.54 -36.67 -1.03
CA GLN A 11 39.91 -37.11 -0.72
C GLN A 11 40.99 -36.12 -1.19
N TYR A 12 40.71 -35.30 -2.20
CA TYR A 12 41.64 -34.28 -2.71
C TYR A 12 41.51 -32.91 -2.01
N ALA A 13 40.54 -32.72 -1.12
CA ALA A 13 40.40 -31.47 -0.35
C ALA A 13 41.68 -31.04 0.40
N PRO A 14 42.37 -31.92 1.17
CA PRO A 14 43.59 -31.52 1.90
C PRO A 14 44.76 -31.12 1.00
N TYR A 15 44.82 -31.56 -0.26
CA TYR A 15 45.85 -31.12 -1.20
C TYR A 15 45.79 -29.61 -1.44
N THR A 16 44.59 -29.03 -1.53
CA THR A 16 44.41 -27.58 -1.67
C THR A 16 44.96 -26.83 -0.46
N ALA A 17 44.73 -27.32 0.75
CA ALA A 17 45.23 -26.72 1.98
C ALA A 17 46.77 -26.73 2.06
N LEU A 18 47.42 -27.80 1.60
CA LEU A 18 48.89 -27.86 1.50
C LEU A 18 49.45 -26.84 0.49
N VAL A 19 48.84 -26.75 -0.71
CA VAL A 19 49.26 -25.76 -1.72
C VAL A 19 49.06 -24.33 -1.21
N PHE A 20 47.93 -24.04 -0.56
CA PHE A 20 47.70 -22.72 0.06
C PHE A 20 48.66 -22.43 1.22
N HIS A 21 49.01 -23.43 2.04
CA HIS A 21 50.01 -23.24 3.10
C HIS A 21 51.38 -22.86 2.52
N LEU A 22 51.85 -23.55 1.47
CA LEU A 22 53.13 -23.26 0.82
C LEU A 22 53.15 -21.90 0.11
N LEU A 23 52.02 -21.47 -0.48
CA LEU A 23 51.92 -20.16 -1.16
C LEU A 23 51.78 -18.97 -0.20
N PHE A 24 51.21 -19.18 0.99
CA PHE A 24 50.89 -18.11 1.95
C PHE A 24 51.63 -18.23 3.29
N ILE A 25 52.70 -19.03 3.35
CA ILE A 25 53.58 -19.11 4.52
C ILE A 25 54.25 -17.76 4.80
N THR A 26 54.09 -17.23 6.01
CA THR A 26 54.72 -15.97 6.43
C THR A 26 55.20 -16.05 7.88
N HIS A 27 56.29 -15.37 8.20
CA HIS A 27 56.89 -15.31 9.54
C HIS A 27 56.10 -14.39 10.51
N ARG A 28 55.00 -13.76 10.08
CA ARG A 28 54.24 -12.81 10.91
C ARG A 28 53.07 -13.53 11.59
N PRO A 29 52.85 -13.35 12.91
CA PRO A 29 51.70 -13.94 13.58
C PRO A 29 50.40 -13.29 13.07
N ILE A 30 49.60 -14.05 12.32
CA ILE A 30 48.30 -13.61 11.82
C ILE A 30 47.22 -14.01 12.84
N GLN A 31 46.44 -13.03 13.30
CA GLN A 31 45.22 -13.31 14.08
C GLN A 31 44.18 -13.97 13.17
N MET A 32 44.03 -15.29 13.26
CA MET A 32 42.98 -16.01 12.54
C MET A 32 41.59 -15.59 13.06
N LYS A 33 40.76 -15.09 12.15
CA LYS A 33 39.35 -14.75 12.40
C LYS A 33 38.47 -15.70 11.60
N TYR A 34 37.33 -16.12 12.17
CA TYR A 34 36.38 -17.00 11.47
C TYR A 34 35.90 -16.34 10.16
N PRO A 35 35.77 -17.08 9.04
CA PRO A 35 35.53 -16.50 7.71
C PRO A 35 34.06 -16.06 7.48
N GLN A 36 33.56 -15.13 8.32
CA GLN A 36 32.20 -14.58 8.22
C GLN A 36 31.93 -13.86 6.89
N LYS A 37 32.95 -13.20 6.32
CA LYS A 37 32.84 -12.40 5.09
C LYS A 37 32.17 -13.14 3.92
N GLN A 38 32.46 -14.42 3.71
CA GLN A 38 31.83 -15.17 2.60
C GLN A 38 30.34 -15.37 2.84
N LEU A 39 29.94 -15.73 4.07
CA LEU A 39 28.54 -15.88 4.45
C LEU A 39 27.79 -14.54 4.39
N GLU A 40 28.41 -13.45 4.83
CA GLU A 40 27.87 -12.10 4.71
C GLU A 40 27.64 -11.69 3.25
N MET A 41 28.63 -11.92 2.38
CA MET A 41 28.53 -11.56 0.95
C MET A 41 27.53 -12.44 0.20
N GLN A 42 27.45 -13.74 0.52
CA GLN A 42 26.41 -14.63 -0.03
C GLN A 42 25.01 -14.21 0.44
N ASN A 43 24.85 -13.77 1.69
CA ASN A 43 23.58 -13.23 2.18
C ASN A 43 23.20 -11.91 1.50
N LYS A 44 24.15 -10.98 1.36
CA LYS A 44 23.94 -9.70 0.64
C LYS A 44 23.61 -9.91 -0.83
N LEU A 45 24.29 -10.84 -1.51
CA LEU A 45 23.97 -11.21 -2.89
C LEU A 45 22.55 -11.75 -2.98
N ARG A 46 22.18 -12.69 -2.09
CA ARG A 46 20.84 -13.29 -2.05
C ARG A 46 19.74 -12.26 -1.77
N THR A 47 19.93 -11.34 -0.82
CA THR A 47 18.93 -10.28 -0.57
C THR A 47 18.76 -9.40 -1.80
N ASN A 48 19.88 -8.95 -2.40
CA ASN A 48 19.83 -8.04 -3.54
C ASN A 48 19.22 -8.72 -4.78
N THR A 49 19.52 -9.99 -5.05
CA THR A 49 18.86 -10.73 -6.15
C THR A 49 17.37 -10.89 -5.91
N THR A 50 16.95 -11.23 -4.69
CA THR A 50 15.52 -11.35 -4.37
C THR A 50 14.79 -10.00 -4.43
N THR A 51 15.42 -8.90 -4.03
CA THR A 51 14.86 -7.54 -4.17
C THR A 51 14.65 -7.12 -5.63
N ILE A 52 15.58 -7.47 -6.52
CA ILE A 52 15.42 -7.23 -7.96
C ILE A 52 14.39 -8.18 -8.58
N GLU A 53 14.29 -9.41 -8.10
CA GLU A 53 13.26 -10.38 -8.53
C GLU A 53 11.84 -9.98 -8.11
N THR A 54 11.62 -9.49 -6.89
CA THR A 54 10.31 -8.98 -6.46
C THR A 54 9.93 -7.73 -7.24
N MET A 55 10.86 -6.77 -7.42
CA MET A 55 10.67 -5.62 -8.30
C MET A 55 10.28 -6.06 -9.73
N LEU A 56 11.00 -7.01 -10.33
CA LEU A 56 10.70 -7.54 -11.67
C LEU A 56 9.33 -8.20 -11.79
N ASN A 57 8.85 -8.82 -10.71
CA ASN A 57 7.53 -9.45 -10.70
C ASN A 57 6.39 -8.42 -10.70
N ASP A 58 6.59 -7.29 -10.02
CA ASP A 58 5.60 -6.24 -9.82
C ASP A 58 5.55 -5.18 -10.95
N ILE A 59 6.56 -5.14 -11.83
CA ILE A 59 6.57 -4.23 -13.00
C ILE A 59 5.41 -4.54 -13.96
N ILE A 60 4.82 -3.47 -14.52
CA ILE A 60 3.74 -3.54 -15.51
C ILE A 60 4.12 -4.51 -16.66
N PRO A 61 3.29 -5.53 -16.98
CA PRO A 61 3.66 -6.61 -17.91
C PRO A 61 4.20 -6.15 -19.27
N ASN A 62 3.63 -5.06 -19.82
CA ASN A 62 4.03 -4.48 -21.11
C ASN A 62 5.51 -4.05 -21.15
N LEU A 63 6.07 -3.64 -20.01
CA LEU A 63 7.48 -3.26 -19.87
C LEU A 63 8.33 -4.47 -19.50
N ARG A 64 7.83 -5.34 -18.61
CA ARG A 64 8.55 -6.52 -18.07
C ARG A 64 9.16 -7.42 -19.14
N GLN A 65 8.50 -7.59 -20.29
CA GLN A 65 9.00 -8.41 -21.40
C GLN A 65 10.35 -7.96 -21.99
N TYR A 66 10.72 -6.68 -21.81
CA TYR A 66 11.99 -6.11 -22.29
C TYR A 66 13.06 -6.02 -21.20
N LEU A 67 12.79 -6.51 -19.99
CA LEU A 67 13.64 -6.31 -18.83
C LEU A 67 14.29 -7.61 -18.35
N ASN A 68 15.61 -7.68 -18.47
CA ASN A 68 16.45 -8.64 -17.76
C ASN A 68 17.05 -8.00 -16.49
N LYS A 69 17.45 -8.82 -15.52
CA LYS A 69 18.09 -8.40 -14.25
C LYS A 69 19.31 -7.52 -14.50
N ASP A 70 20.16 -7.91 -15.45
CA ASP A 70 21.42 -7.22 -15.74
C ASP A 70 21.16 -5.82 -16.33
N ILE A 71 20.23 -5.70 -17.27
CA ILE A 71 19.77 -4.44 -17.88
C ILE A 71 19.15 -3.53 -16.80
N ILE A 72 18.35 -4.09 -15.89
CA ILE A 72 17.79 -3.33 -14.76
C ILE A 72 18.90 -2.76 -13.89
N ILE A 73 19.89 -3.56 -13.51
CA ILE A 73 20.95 -3.18 -12.56
C ILE A 73 21.93 -2.17 -13.18
N LEU A 74 22.30 -2.34 -14.45
CA LEU A 74 23.32 -1.53 -15.13
C LEU A 74 22.74 -0.32 -15.86
N ASP A 75 21.68 -0.51 -16.65
CA ASP A 75 21.22 0.50 -17.61
C ASP A 75 20.02 1.33 -17.11
N ILE A 76 19.28 0.84 -16.12
CA ILE A 76 18.03 1.49 -15.65
C ILE A 76 18.19 2.07 -14.25
N LEU A 77 18.60 1.27 -13.27
CA LEU A 77 18.70 1.69 -11.86
C LEU A 77 19.53 2.98 -11.66
N PRO A 78 20.72 3.15 -12.25
CA PRO A 78 21.55 4.33 -12.00
C PRO A 78 20.89 5.66 -12.41
N TYR A 79 20.17 5.67 -13.52
CA TYR A 79 19.41 6.82 -14.04
C TYR A 79 18.05 6.97 -13.36
N MET A 80 17.35 5.87 -13.10
CA MET A 80 16.14 5.86 -12.28
C MET A 80 16.41 6.51 -10.91
N PHE A 81 17.56 6.25 -10.29
CA PHE A 81 17.95 6.88 -9.03
C PHE A 81 18.22 8.39 -9.10
N GLU A 82 18.56 8.92 -10.27
CA GLU A 82 18.62 10.37 -10.47
C GLU A 82 17.21 10.97 -10.63
N ILE A 83 16.31 10.29 -11.35
CA ILE A 83 14.90 10.66 -11.46
C ILE A 83 14.18 10.57 -10.09
N LEU A 84 14.53 9.60 -9.26
CA LEU A 84 14.04 9.44 -7.88
C LEU A 84 14.56 10.52 -6.90
N GLN A 85 15.55 11.32 -7.28
CA GLN A 85 16.16 12.35 -6.41
C GLN A 85 16.12 13.76 -7.05
N PRO A 86 14.93 14.29 -7.43
CA PRO A 86 14.82 15.60 -8.06
C PRO A 86 15.19 16.72 -7.08
N ARG A 87 15.78 17.80 -7.62
CA ARG A 87 16.26 18.97 -6.85
C ARG A 87 15.11 19.91 -6.47
N LEU A 88 14.19 19.42 -5.63
CA LEU A 88 12.99 20.14 -5.17
C LEU A 88 13.25 21.00 -3.94
N ARG A 89 12.59 22.16 -3.86
CA ARG A 89 12.60 23.03 -2.69
C ARG A 89 11.68 22.49 -1.59
N GLN A 90 12.00 22.76 -0.32
CA GLN A 90 11.18 22.36 0.82
C GLN A 90 10.07 23.38 1.09
N THR A 91 9.13 23.52 0.15
CA THR A 91 7.98 24.44 0.24
C THR A 91 6.66 23.71 -0.02
N ASN A 92 5.53 24.39 0.18
CA ASN A 92 4.22 23.86 -0.19
C ASN A 92 4.15 23.60 -1.71
N ILE A 93 3.53 22.49 -2.11
CA ILE A 93 3.28 22.08 -3.51
C ILE A 93 2.63 23.22 -4.31
N ALA A 94 1.74 23.99 -3.69
CA ALA A 94 1.06 25.13 -4.32
C ALA A 94 1.98 26.30 -4.73
N LEU A 95 3.25 26.30 -4.29
CA LEU A 95 4.26 27.32 -4.61
C LEU A 95 5.36 26.80 -5.55
N PHE A 96 5.20 25.58 -6.09
CA PHE A 96 6.14 25.00 -7.02
C PHE A 96 5.95 25.51 -8.46
N THR A 97 7.08 25.65 -9.14
CA THR A 97 7.18 26.10 -10.53
C THR A 97 6.62 25.04 -11.47
N ASN A 98 6.15 25.45 -12.66
CA ASN A 98 5.76 24.54 -13.76
C ASN A 98 6.86 23.56 -14.22
N LYS A 99 8.12 23.75 -13.78
CA LYS A 99 9.18 22.73 -13.88
C LYS A 99 9.08 21.71 -12.74
N GLU A 100 9.20 22.15 -11.49
CA GLU A 100 9.09 21.29 -10.29
C GLU A 100 7.80 20.43 -10.30
N MET A 101 6.67 20.97 -10.78
CA MET A 101 5.42 20.24 -11.02
C MET A 101 5.55 19.09 -12.03
N ARG A 102 6.27 19.29 -13.14
CA ARG A 102 6.52 18.24 -14.14
C ARG A 102 7.51 17.21 -13.59
N ASP A 103 8.58 17.65 -12.93
CA ASP A 103 9.58 16.78 -12.32
C ASP A 103 8.92 15.82 -11.29
N ILE A 104 8.01 16.33 -10.44
CA ILE A 104 7.20 15.54 -9.49
C ILE A 104 6.25 14.57 -10.21
N LYS A 105 5.58 15.01 -11.29
CA LYS A 105 4.69 14.13 -12.06
C LYS A 105 5.47 12.98 -12.70
N THR A 106 6.58 13.28 -13.39
CA THR A 106 7.45 12.27 -14.02
C THR A 106 7.99 11.29 -12.98
N LEU A 107 8.42 11.78 -11.82
CA LEU A 107 8.80 10.93 -10.68
C LEU A 107 7.68 9.96 -10.27
N ILE A 108 6.46 10.45 -10.05
CA ILE A 108 5.33 9.61 -9.63
C ILE A 108 4.94 8.62 -10.74
N ASP A 109 4.97 9.04 -12.00
CA ASP A 109 4.69 8.18 -13.14
C ASP A 109 5.73 7.04 -13.25
N VAL A 110 7.01 7.32 -12.98
CA VAL A 110 8.09 6.30 -12.88
C VAL A 110 7.90 5.40 -11.66
N MET A 111 7.63 5.95 -10.47
CA MET A 111 7.41 5.15 -9.26
C MET A 111 6.25 4.16 -9.43
N ILE A 112 5.14 4.56 -10.06
CA ILE A 112 4.01 3.65 -10.31
C ILE A 112 4.37 2.62 -11.42
N THR A 113 5.23 2.96 -12.37
CA THR A 113 5.65 2.04 -13.45
C THR A 113 6.54 0.90 -12.94
N PHE A 114 7.39 1.18 -11.95
CA PHE A 114 8.30 0.21 -11.31
C PHE A 114 7.81 -0.30 -9.93
N ASN A 115 6.52 -0.11 -9.61
CA ASN A 115 5.87 -0.39 -8.32
C ASN A 115 6.61 0.12 -7.05
N LEU A 116 7.42 1.18 -7.18
CA LEU A 116 8.15 1.76 -6.07
C LEU A 116 7.23 2.57 -5.15
N SER A 117 7.44 2.43 -3.85
CA SER A 117 6.71 3.11 -2.77
C SER A 117 7.70 3.69 -1.76
N TYR A 118 7.39 4.82 -1.11
CA TYR A 118 8.04 5.16 0.15
C TYR A 118 7.19 4.64 1.30
N ILE A 119 7.79 3.96 2.27
CA ILE A 119 7.14 3.52 3.51
C ILE A 119 7.75 4.23 4.71
N GLN A 120 6.91 4.56 5.70
CA GLN A 120 7.38 5.11 6.97
C GLN A 120 7.79 3.96 7.89
N GLN A 121 9.10 3.75 8.04
CA GLN A 121 9.67 2.76 8.96
C GLN A 121 10.23 3.46 10.21
N ARG A 122 10.13 2.83 11.37
CA ARG A 122 10.89 3.25 12.55
C ARG A 122 12.28 2.62 12.51
N THR A 123 13.30 3.48 12.52
CA THR A 123 14.70 3.11 12.71
C THR A 123 14.89 2.51 14.11
N ALA A 124 15.94 1.71 14.32
CA ALA A 124 16.30 1.18 15.65
C ALA A 124 16.45 2.29 16.72
N ASN A 125 16.82 3.50 16.31
CA ASN A 125 16.94 4.69 17.16
C ASN A 125 15.59 5.36 17.52
N GLY A 126 14.45 4.78 17.11
CA GLY A 126 13.09 5.31 17.31
C GLY A 126 12.63 6.35 16.28
N GLU A 127 13.56 6.93 15.51
CA GLU A 127 13.27 7.93 14.48
C GLU A 127 12.43 7.37 13.31
N ASN A 128 11.54 8.18 12.76
CA ASN A 128 10.76 7.81 11.57
C ASN A 128 11.55 8.12 10.30
N ALA A 129 11.93 7.10 9.52
CA ALA A 129 12.54 7.24 8.21
C ALA A 129 11.54 6.88 7.10
N PHE A 130 11.63 7.58 5.96
CA PHE A 130 10.97 7.13 4.73
C PHE A 130 11.95 6.30 3.89
N VAL A 131 11.75 4.99 3.91
CA VAL A 131 12.55 3.98 3.19
C VAL A 131 11.85 3.63 1.88
N LEU A 132 12.62 3.26 0.85
CA LEU A 132 12.09 2.84 -0.44
C LEU A 132 11.71 1.35 -0.38
N GLU A 133 10.53 1.00 -0.87
CA GLU A 133 10.03 -0.36 -0.99
C GLU A 133 9.64 -0.62 -2.46
N PRO A 134 10.23 -1.64 -3.12
CA PRO A 134 11.38 -2.44 -2.70
C PRO A 134 12.67 -1.61 -2.46
N PRO A 135 13.59 -2.05 -1.58
CA PRO A 135 14.82 -1.32 -1.20
C PRO A 135 15.92 -1.44 -2.29
N VAL A 136 15.62 -0.96 -3.49
CA VAL A 136 16.49 -1.01 -4.67
C VAL A 136 17.69 -0.04 -4.59
N ASP A 137 17.73 0.82 -3.57
CA ASP A 137 18.85 1.72 -3.28
C ASP A 137 20.08 0.93 -2.83
N THR A 138 19.89 -0.10 -1.98
CA THR A 138 20.92 -1.06 -1.54
C THR A 138 21.64 -1.80 -2.68
N VAL A 139 21.04 -1.83 -3.88
CA VAL A 139 21.62 -2.47 -5.08
C VAL A 139 22.50 -1.49 -5.87
N THR A 140 22.24 -0.18 -5.77
CA THR A 140 22.95 0.86 -6.56
C THR A 140 24.17 1.46 -5.89
N TYR A 141 24.28 1.39 -4.55
CA TYR A 141 25.42 1.94 -3.83
C TYR A 141 26.63 1.01 -3.89
N PHE A 142 27.45 1.15 -4.94
CA PHE A 142 28.76 0.52 -5.00
C PHE A 142 29.68 1.11 -3.93
N SER A 143 30.30 0.24 -3.12
CA SER A 143 31.19 0.63 -2.03
C SER A 143 32.38 1.45 -2.57
N GLY A 144 32.56 2.66 -2.04
CA GLY A 144 33.56 3.64 -2.52
C GLY A 144 32.97 4.77 -3.37
N THR A 145 31.72 4.68 -3.82
CA THR A 145 31.00 5.84 -4.39
C THR A 145 30.49 6.75 -3.26
N HIS A 146 30.49 8.07 -3.49
CA HIS A 146 29.87 9.00 -2.55
C HIS A 146 28.35 8.81 -2.51
N GLU A 147 27.77 8.79 -1.31
CA GLU A 147 26.32 8.78 -1.11
C GLU A 147 25.68 9.98 -1.85
N LYS A 148 24.86 9.70 -2.88
CA LYS A 148 24.05 10.73 -3.54
C LYS A 148 23.16 11.38 -2.47
N ARG A 149 23.15 12.71 -2.38
CA ARG A 149 22.38 13.47 -1.37
C ARG A 149 20.90 13.08 -1.39
N GLY A 150 20.51 12.19 -0.48
CA GLY A 150 19.15 11.69 -0.39
C GLY A 150 18.14 12.79 -0.09
N LEU A 151 16.91 12.63 -0.60
CA LEU A 151 15.82 13.58 -0.38
C LEU A 151 15.55 13.80 1.11
N SER A 152 15.24 15.05 1.49
CA SER A 152 14.75 15.41 2.84
C SER A 152 13.48 14.64 3.19
N PHE A 153 13.30 14.34 4.48
CA PHE A 153 12.11 13.67 5.04
C PHE A 153 10.79 14.32 4.56
N GLY A 154 10.71 15.65 4.58
CA GLY A 154 9.52 16.39 4.13
C GLY A 154 9.21 16.17 2.65
N ILE A 155 10.23 16.06 1.80
CA ILE A 155 10.07 15.80 0.37
C ILE A 155 9.64 14.34 0.14
N ARG A 156 10.21 13.36 0.87
CA ARG A 156 9.77 11.96 0.80
C ARG A 156 8.31 11.81 1.26
N GLN A 157 7.91 12.47 2.36
CA GLN A 157 6.52 12.47 2.84
C GLN A 157 5.55 13.12 1.83
N MET A 158 6.00 14.18 1.14
CA MET A 158 5.23 14.85 0.09
C MET A 158 5.02 13.94 -1.13
N ILE A 159 6.09 13.29 -1.61
CA ILE A 159 6.03 12.31 -2.71
C ILE A 159 5.10 11.15 -2.34
N PHE A 160 5.22 10.60 -1.12
CA PHE A 160 4.35 9.55 -0.61
C PHE A 160 2.85 9.93 -0.68
N LYS A 161 2.49 11.15 -0.25
CA LYS A 161 1.12 11.65 -0.28
C LYS A 161 0.57 11.78 -1.71
N GLU A 162 1.35 12.34 -2.64
CA GLU A 162 0.90 12.50 -4.04
C GLU A 162 0.93 11.16 -4.81
N LEU A 163 1.86 10.25 -4.49
CA LEU A 163 1.89 8.88 -5.02
C LEU A 163 0.61 8.10 -4.66
N ILE A 164 0.16 8.17 -3.40
CA ILE A 164 -1.11 7.56 -2.97
C ILE A 164 -2.28 8.18 -3.74
N LYS A 165 -2.30 9.51 -3.85
CA LYS A 165 -3.34 10.27 -4.56
C LYS A 165 -3.42 9.91 -6.05
N GLU A 166 -2.28 9.72 -6.74
CA GLU A 166 -2.25 9.21 -8.12
C GLU A 166 -2.59 7.72 -8.23
N ARG A 167 -2.12 6.86 -7.32
CA ARG A 167 -2.55 5.45 -7.27
C ARG A 167 -4.08 5.34 -7.12
N VAL A 168 -4.71 6.19 -6.30
CA VAL A 168 -6.19 6.27 -6.18
C VAL A 168 -6.84 6.78 -7.46
N LYS A 169 -6.39 7.90 -8.05
CA LYS A 169 -6.91 8.43 -9.33
C LYS A 169 -6.86 7.38 -10.46
N ARG A 170 -5.72 6.70 -10.62
CA ARG A 170 -5.53 5.64 -11.65
C ARG A 170 -6.47 4.46 -11.40
N ASN A 171 -6.64 4.02 -10.15
CA ASN A 171 -7.58 2.95 -9.80
C ASN A 171 -9.05 3.33 -10.01
N ILE A 172 -9.42 4.61 -9.88
CA ILE A 172 -10.77 5.08 -10.21
C ILE A 172 -11.01 5.02 -11.72
N ARG A 173 -10.06 5.49 -12.54
CA ARG A 173 -10.15 5.39 -14.02
C ARG A 173 -10.30 3.94 -14.49
N LEU A 174 -9.43 3.04 -14.02
CA LEU A 174 -9.52 1.61 -14.32
C LEU A 174 -10.83 0.93 -13.86
N LYS A 175 -11.66 1.61 -13.05
CA LYS A 175 -13.02 1.18 -12.69
C LYS A 175 -14.11 1.84 -13.55
N SER A 176 -14.00 3.14 -13.88
CA SER A 176 -14.92 3.79 -14.83
C SER A 176 -14.85 3.11 -16.19
N ASP A 177 -13.65 2.90 -16.71
CA ASP A 177 -13.43 2.39 -18.07
C ASP A 177 -13.98 0.95 -18.20
N LYS A 178 -13.87 0.16 -17.13
CA LYS A 178 -14.50 -1.17 -17.03
C LYS A 178 -16.02 -1.12 -16.91
N GLN A 179 -16.57 -0.12 -16.21
CA GLN A 179 -18.03 0.08 -16.13
C GLN A 179 -18.61 0.51 -17.49
N GLU A 180 -17.95 1.42 -18.21
CA GLU A 180 -18.34 1.84 -19.55
C GLU A 180 -18.25 0.66 -20.55
N MET A 181 -17.18 -0.13 -20.50
CA MET A 181 -17.05 -1.34 -21.33
C MET A 181 -18.12 -2.40 -20.99
N LEU A 182 -18.51 -2.57 -19.72
CA LEU A 182 -19.63 -3.44 -19.33
C LEU A 182 -20.99 -2.91 -19.82
N VAL A 183 -21.17 -1.60 -19.93
CA VAL A 183 -22.38 -0.97 -20.48
C VAL A 183 -22.44 -1.08 -22.01
N SER A 184 -21.31 -0.94 -22.71
CA SER A 184 -21.26 -1.11 -24.17
C SER A 184 -21.45 -2.56 -24.59
N VAL A 185 -20.82 -3.53 -23.91
CA VAL A 185 -21.05 -4.96 -24.16
C VAL A 185 -22.51 -5.35 -23.92
N LYS A 186 -23.14 -4.87 -22.84
CA LYS A 186 -24.59 -5.12 -22.61
C LYS A 186 -25.47 -4.56 -23.73
N ARG A 187 -25.10 -3.44 -24.37
CA ARG A 187 -25.82 -2.89 -25.54
C ARG A 187 -25.62 -3.68 -26.83
N GLN A 188 -24.56 -4.49 -26.95
CA GLN A 188 -24.30 -5.30 -28.15
C GLN A 188 -24.98 -6.69 -28.11
N VAL A 189 -25.32 -7.21 -26.92
CA VAL A 189 -26.01 -8.52 -26.78
C VAL A 189 -27.50 -8.44 -27.16
N ASP A 190 -28.12 -7.26 -27.08
CA ASP A 190 -29.53 -7.03 -27.49
C ASP A 190 -29.74 -6.93 -29.01
N LEU A 191 -28.77 -7.39 -29.83
CA LEU A 191 -28.86 -7.45 -31.30
C LEU A 191 -29.46 -8.76 -31.86
N THR A 192 -30.08 -9.59 -31.02
CA THR A 192 -30.96 -10.67 -31.49
C THR A 192 -32.39 -10.16 -31.64
N PRO A 193 -33.07 -10.38 -32.79
CA PRO A 193 -34.41 -9.84 -33.02
C PRO A 193 -35.45 -10.61 -32.20
N LYS A 194 -35.80 -10.08 -31.02
CA LYS A 194 -36.95 -10.55 -30.24
C LYS A 194 -38.21 -10.45 -31.12
N PRO A 195 -38.97 -11.54 -31.32
CA PRO A 195 -40.17 -11.50 -32.15
C PRO A 195 -41.20 -10.55 -31.52
N LYS A 196 -41.86 -9.74 -32.36
CA LYS A 196 -42.92 -8.84 -31.91
C LYS A 196 -44.09 -9.69 -31.38
N PRO A 197 -44.60 -9.45 -30.16
CA PRO A 197 -45.80 -10.14 -29.69
C PRO A 197 -46.99 -9.81 -30.59
N SER A 198 -47.89 -10.78 -30.77
CA SER A 198 -49.08 -10.62 -31.62
C SER A 198 -50.10 -9.68 -30.97
N HIS A 199 -50.97 -9.09 -31.80
CA HIS A 199 -51.96 -8.07 -31.42
C HIS A 199 -53.05 -8.57 -30.44
N VAL A 200 -53.06 -9.87 -30.09
CA VAL A 200 -54.18 -10.52 -29.37
C VAL A 200 -54.09 -10.35 -27.84
N ASP A 201 -52.89 -10.20 -27.27
CA ASP A 201 -52.69 -10.17 -25.81
C ASP A 201 -52.97 -8.81 -25.15
N MET A 202 -53.78 -7.95 -25.79
CA MET A 202 -54.29 -6.69 -25.20
C MET A 202 -55.42 -6.93 -24.18
N ILE A 203 -55.23 -7.88 -23.26
CA ILE A 203 -56.15 -8.13 -22.14
C ILE A 203 -55.94 -7.07 -21.05
N LYS A 204 -56.54 -5.90 -21.29
CA LYS A 204 -56.85 -4.79 -20.36
C LYS A 204 -56.06 -4.77 -19.03
N LEU A 205 -54.82 -4.27 -19.07
CA LEU A 205 -54.15 -3.76 -17.87
C LEU A 205 -54.86 -2.49 -17.39
N GLN A 206 -55.64 -2.59 -16.30
CA GLN A 206 -56.22 -1.42 -15.64
C GLN A 206 -55.16 -0.73 -14.74
N PRO A 207 -55.16 0.61 -14.64
CA PRO A 207 -54.23 1.34 -13.79
C PRO A 207 -54.50 1.04 -12.31
N LYS A 208 -53.50 0.52 -11.59
CA LYS A 208 -53.59 0.33 -10.15
C LYS A 208 -53.54 1.69 -9.45
N VAL A 209 -54.71 2.18 -9.00
CA VAL A 209 -54.83 3.41 -8.23
C VAL A 209 -53.97 3.32 -6.97
N ILE A 210 -53.06 4.28 -6.80
CA ILE A 210 -52.21 4.38 -5.61
C ILE A 210 -52.95 5.25 -4.58
N THR A 211 -53.64 4.62 -3.64
CA THR A 211 -54.23 5.34 -2.50
C THR A 211 -53.12 5.96 -1.66
N SER A 212 -53.04 7.29 -1.62
CA SER A 212 -51.97 8.05 -0.98
C SER A 212 -52.10 8.13 0.55
N ASN A 213 -52.24 6.99 1.22
CA ASN A 213 -52.29 6.88 2.68
C ASN A 213 -50.88 6.69 3.25
N GLY A 214 -50.11 7.76 3.26
CA GLY A 214 -48.77 7.80 3.84
C GLY A 214 -48.17 9.20 3.76
N THR A 215 -48.03 9.87 4.91
CA THR A 215 -47.42 11.20 4.98
C THR A 215 -45.92 11.11 4.74
N ASN A 216 -45.52 11.34 3.49
CA ASN A 216 -44.11 11.43 3.08
C ASN A 216 -43.45 12.68 3.68
N VAL A 217 -43.08 12.61 4.95
CA VAL A 217 -42.27 13.62 5.63
C VAL A 217 -40.90 13.67 4.96
N THR A 218 -40.64 14.76 4.24
CA THR A 218 -39.32 15.11 3.71
C THR A 218 -38.35 15.30 4.88
N ARG A 219 -37.52 14.28 5.15
CA ARG A 219 -36.53 14.31 6.24
C ARG A 219 -35.31 15.12 5.81
N ASP A 220 -35.38 16.42 5.99
CA ASP A 220 -34.27 17.34 5.74
C ASP A 220 -33.05 16.98 6.60
N PHE A 221 -32.01 16.46 5.94
CA PHE A 221 -30.82 15.88 6.55
C PHE A 221 -30.06 16.85 7.48
N PHE A 222 -30.18 18.17 7.23
CA PHE A 222 -29.43 19.22 7.93
C PHE A 222 -30.24 19.96 9.01
N ALA A 223 -31.54 19.66 9.19
CA ALA A 223 -32.44 20.43 10.07
C ALA A 223 -32.08 20.41 11.57
N LYS A 224 -31.18 19.52 12.01
CA LYS A 224 -30.77 19.38 13.43
C LYS A 224 -29.60 20.26 13.87
N PHE A 225 -28.95 21.01 12.99
CA PHE A 225 -27.79 21.85 13.33
C PHE A 225 -28.14 23.34 13.56
N LYS A 226 -29.18 23.60 14.36
CA LYS A 226 -29.41 24.93 14.96
C LYS A 226 -29.28 24.83 16.48
N LEU A 227 -28.11 25.20 17.00
CA LEU A 227 -27.93 25.45 18.43
C LEU A 227 -28.91 26.54 18.87
N GLY A 228 -29.66 26.28 19.94
CA GLY A 228 -30.59 27.25 20.50
C GLY A 228 -29.84 28.38 21.20
N SER A 229 -29.64 29.51 20.52
CA SER A 229 -29.23 30.74 21.19
C SER A 229 -30.37 31.24 22.08
N LYS A 230 -30.12 31.29 23.39
CA LYS A 230 -30.94 32.01 24.37
C LYS A 230 -30.04 32.80 25.31
N ASN A 231 -29.95 34.10 25.05
CA ASN A 231 -29.47 35.06 26.05
C ASN A 231 -30.49 35.16 27.19
N SER A 232 -29.99 35.25 28.43
CA SER A 232 -30.64 35.90 29.58
C SER A 232 -29.56 36.16 30.65
N GLN A 233 -29.74 37.20 31.45
CA GLN A 233 -28.70 37.80 32.29
C GLN A 233 -29.02 37.65 33.79
N THR A 234 -28.00 37.79 34.66
CA THR A 234 -28.08 38.23 36.08
C THR A 234 -28.86 37.28 37.06
N THR A 235 -28.65 37.24 38.39
CA THR A 235 -27.79 38.01 39.34
C THR A 235 -27.43 37.19 40.60
N SER A 236 -26.29 37.51 41.24
CA SER A 236 -25.91 37.40 42.68
C SER A 236 -26.62 36.49 43.72
N LYS A 237 -25.80 35.76 44.52
CA LYS A 237 -25.77 35.59 46.02
C LYS A 237 -27.10 35.26 46.79
N SER A 238 -27.17 34.46 47.86
CA SER A 238 -26.18 33.97 48.85
C SER A 238 -26.62 32.67 49.60
N PHE A 239 -25.72 32.11 50.43
CA PHE A 239 -25.88 31.53 51.80
C PHE A 239 -27.31 31.50 52.42
N ASP A 240 -27.74 30.52 53.25
CA ASP A 240 -27.00 29.43 53.95
C ASP A 240 -27.95 28.29 54.47
N GLN A 241 -27.42 27.32 55.26
CA GLN A 241 -28.10 26.33 56.15
C GLN A 241 -28.65 25.05 55.45
N ILE A 242 -28.07 23.83 55.58
CA ILE A 242 -27.94 22.89 56.75
C ILE A 242 -29.32 22.31 57.14
N ASP A 243 -29.64 21.00 57.05
CA ASP A 243 -28.92 19.76 56.62
C ASP A 243 -29.95 18.75 55.98
N SER A 244 -29.96 17.39 55.94
CA SER A 244 -29.22 16.28 56.57
C SER A 244 -29.44 14.89 55.92
N ILE A 245 -28.73 13.87 56.45
CA ILE A 245 -28.95 12.40 56.35
C ILE A 245 -28.71 11.72 54.96
N ASN A 246 -27.50 11.14 54.85
CA ASN A 246 -27.17 9.81 54.29
C ASN A 246 -28.04 9.19 53.17
N LYS A 247 -27.48 9.12 51.95
CA LYS A 247 -27.57 7.94 51.06
C LYS A 247 -26.40 7.92 50.05
N PRO A 248 -25.82 6.75 49.72
CA PRO A 248 -24.68 6.66 48.81
C PRO A 248 -25.10 6.96 47.35
N ILE A 249 -24.23 7.63 46.62
CA ILE A 249 -24.52 8.14 45.27
C ILE A 249 -24.22 7.07 44.22
N GLU A 250 -25.21 6.23 43.89
CA GLU A 250 -25.19 5.41 42.68
C GLU A 250 -25.32 6.27 41.42
N ARG A 251 -24.20 6.80 40.91
CA ARG A 251 -24.14 7.36 39.53
C ARG A 251 -24.22 6.22 38.51
N LYS A 252 -25.42 5.70 38.28
CA LYS A 252 -25.76 4.83 37.15
C LYS A 252 -25.56 5.60 35.85
N ALA A 253 -24.36 5.51 35.29
CA ALA A 253 -24.03 6.07 34.00
C ALA A 253 -24.85 5.38 32.91
N LEU A 254 -25.81 6.08 32.29
CA LEU A 254 -26.58 5.58 31.14
C LEU A 254 -25.72 5.57 29.86
N ILE A 255 -24.68 4.73 29.86
CA ILE A 255 -23.88 4.42 28.67
C ILE A 255 -24.59 3.27 27.95
N SER A 256 -25.48 3.60 27.02
CA SER A 256 -26.09 2.61 26.13
C SER A 256 -25.10 2.22 25.02
N PHE A 257 -24.51 1.03 25.14
CA PHE A 257 -23.59 0.50 24.13
C PHE A 257 -24.36 -0.32 23.09
N ALA A 258 -24.67 0.29 21.94
CA ALA A 258 -25.31 -0.39 20.83
C ALA A 258 -24.27 -1.14 19.99
N TYR A 259 -24.03 -2.41 20.31
CA TYR A 259 -23.15 -3.28 19.53
C TYR A 259 -23.91 -3.78 18.29
N ASN A 260 -23.66 -3.14 17.15
CA ASN A 260 -24.13 -3.60 15.84
C ASN A 260 -23.28 -4.80 15.39
N GLU A 261 -23.54 -5.97 15.98
CA GLU A 261 -23.03 -7.23 15.47
C GLU A 261 -23.52 -7.39 14.02
N GLY A 262 -22.59 -7.57 13.09
CA GLY A 262 -22.91 -7.58 11.67
C GLY A 262 -23.82 -8.76 11.34
N PHE A 263 -24.96 -8.51 10.69
CA PHE A 263 -25.81 -9.56 10.12
C PHE A 263 -25.03 -10.32 9.05
N SER A 264 -24.34 -11.38 9.48
CA SER A 264 -23.68 -12.33 8.61
C SER A 264 -24.77 -13.18 7.97
N ASP A 265 -25.19 -12.79 6.76
CA ASP A 265 -26.20 -13.47 5.94
C ASP A 265 -25.61 -14.74 5.30
N ALA A 266 -25.00 -15.57 6.15
CA ALA A 266 -24.26 -16.77 5.82
C ALA A 266 -25.25 -17.91 5.58
N ILE A 267 -25.50 -18.20 4.30
CA ILE A 267 -26.30 -19.34 3.84
C ILE A 267 -25.75 -20.63 4.46
N ARG A 268 -26.52 -21.24 5.37
CA ARG A 268 -26.10 -22.42 6.14
C ARG A 268 -26.14 -23.70 5.31
N CYS A 269 -25.14 -23.90 4.44
CA CYS A 269 -24.94 -25.15 3.72
C CYS A 269 -24.64 -26.31 4.69
N LYS A 270 -25.44 -27.38 4.63
CA LYS A 270 -25.17 -28.64 5.32
C LYS A 270 -24.29 -29.54 4.45
N ILE A 271 -22.98 -29.51 4.70
CA ILE A 271 -21.99 -30.38 4.05
C ILE A 271 -21.93 -31.72 4.82
N LYS A 272 -21.76 -32.86 4.14
CA LYS A 272 -21.53 -34.14 4.82
C LYS A 272 -20.03 -34.35 5.02
N ILE A 273 -19.64 -35.04 6.09
CA ILE A 273 -18.22 -35.31 6.41
C ILE A 273 -17.50 -36.11 5.31
N GLN A 274 -18.24 -36.91 4.55
CA GLN A 274 -17.73 -37.61 3.35
C GLN A 274 -17.21 -36.65 2.25
N ASP A 275 -17.70 -35.40 2.21
CA ASP A 275 -17.39 -34.40 1.17
C ASP A 275 -16.15 -33.54 1.56
N LEU A 276 -15.42 -33.94 2.61
CA LEU A 276 -14.27 -33.23 3.21
C LEU A 276 -12.98 -34.08 3.24
N LEU A 277 -12.98 -35.23 2.56
CA LEU A 277 -11.88 -36.22 2.50
C LEU A 277 -11.41 -36.43 1.06
#